data_AF-A0A538KA12-F1
#
_entry.id   AF-A0A538KA12-F1
#
_cell.length_a   1.000
_cell.length_b   1.000
_cell.length_c   1.000
_cell.angle_alpha   90.00
_cell.angle_beta   90.00
_cell.angle_gamma   90.00
#
_symmetry.space_group_name_H-M   'P 1'
#
loop_
_entity.id
_entity.type
_entity.pdbx_description
1 polymer ?
#
loop_
_entity_poly.entity_id
_entity_poly.type
_entity_poly.pdbx_seq_one_letter_code
_entity_poly.pdbx_strand_id
1 'polypeptide(L)'
;MRPRLQRITERRRRSAERRRGHAPAARPPLDPAAPQPEPRIREAFGGPKDLATYTCVCGFQWEARVSTTVDCPHCGAGQAW
;
A
#
# COMPACT_ATOMS: atom_id res chain seq x y z
N MET A 1 -10.29 32.59 -60.37
CA MET A 1 -9.50 32.12 -59.22
C MET A 1 -10.34 32.08 -57.93
N ARG A 2 -10.92 30.92 -57.54
CA ARG A 2 -11.47 30.68 -56.18
C ARG A 2 -11.31 29.22 -55.67
N PRO A 3 -10.16 28.53 -55.82
CA PRO A 3 -10.05 27.11 -55.41
C PRO A 3 -9.77 26.90 -53.91
N ARG A 4 -9.54 27.98 -53.13
CA ARG A 4 -9.02 27.87 -51.75
C ARG A 4 -10.09 27.56 -50.70
N LEU A 5 -11.35 27.96 -50.90
CA LEU A 5 -12.41 27.77 -49.90
C LEU A 5 -12.92 26.32 -49.83
N GLN A 6 -12.95 25.58 -50.95
CA GLN A 6 -13.44 24.19 -50.97
C GLN A 6 -12.53 23.24 -50.16
N ARG A 7 -11.21 23.48 -50.13
CA ARG A 7 -10.28 22.67 -49.33
C ARG A 7 -10.48 22.84 -47.81
N ILE A 8 -10.99 24.01 -47.38
CA ILE A 8 -11.21 24.31 -45.96
C ILE A 8 -12.44 23.55 -45.43
N THR A 9 -13.50 23.46 -46.24
CA THR A 9 -14.73 22.76 -45.85
C THR A 9 -14.53 21.25 -45.79
N GLU A 10 -13.77 20.67 -46.72
CA GLU A 10 -13.42 19.24 -46.69
C GLU A 10 -12.54 18.86 -45.48
N ARG A 11 -11.58 19.71 -45.11
CA ARG A 11 -10.78 19.51 -43.89
C ARG A 11 -11.67 19.52 -42.65
N ARG A 12 -12.62 20.46 -42.56
CA ARG A 12 -13.57 20.51 -41.44
C ARG A 12 -14.44 19.26 -41.36
N ARG A 13 -14.93 18.76 -42.50
CA ARG A 13 -15.75 17.54 -42.55
C ARG A 13 -15.01 16.31 -42.04
N ARG A 14 -13.77 16.09 -42.51
CA ARG A 14 -12.92 14.98 -42.02
C ARG A 14 -12.58 15.09 -40.53
N SER A 15 -12.32 16.29 -40.02
CA SER A 15 -12.06 16.50 -38.58
C SER A 15 -13.31 16.29 -37.72
N ALA A 16 -14.51 16.59 -38.21
CA ALA A 16 -15.75 16.31 -37.51
C ALA A 16 -16.06 14.81 -37.46
N GLU A 17 -15.73 14.07 -38.52
CA GLU A 17 -15.87 12.61 -38.58
C GLU A 17 -14.91 11.90 -37.62
N ARG A 18 -13.63 12.32 -37.57
CA ARG A 18 -12.67 11.80 -36.58
C ARG A 18 -13.11 12.08 -35.14
N ARG A 19 -13.75 13.23 -34.87
CA ARG A 19 -14.28 13.55 -33.54
C ARG A 19 -15.50 12.71 -33.16
N ARG A 20 -16.33 12.26 -34.11
CA ARG A 20 -17.44 11.35 -33.83
C ARG A 20 -16.99 9.94 -33.44
N GLY A 21 -15.84 9.48 -33.92
CA GLY A 21 -15.22 8.22 -33.48
C GLY A 21 -14.39 8.33 -32.20
N HIS A 22 -14.09 9.55 -31.74
CA HIS A 22 -13.34 9.82 -30.52
C HIS A 22 -14.18 10.64 -29.55
N ALA A 23 -15.35 10.10 -29.19
CA ALA A 23 -15.97 10.48 -27.94
C ALA A 23 -14.98 10.08 -26.83
N PRO A 24 -14.52 11.00 -25.96
CA PRO A 24 -13.81 10.60 -24.76
C PRO A 24 -14.75 9.66 -24.02
N ALA A 25 -14.26 8.46 -23.71
CA ALA A 25 -14.98 7.51 -22.89
C ALA A 25 -15.57 8.28 -21.71
N ALA A 26 -16.90 8.34 -21.63
CA ALA A 26 -17.58 8.82 -20.46
C ALA A 26 -16.92 8.07 -19.29
N ARG A 27 -16.30 8.83 -18.38
CA ARG A 27 -15.78 8.24 -17.14
C ARG A 27 -16.96 7.46 -16.57
N PRO A 28 -16.84 6.14 -16.34
CA PRO A 28 -17.93 5.42 -15.71
C PRO A 28 -18.26 6.16 -14.41
N PRO A 29 -19.55 6.28 -14.04
CA PRO A 29 -19.89 6.74 -12.71
C PRO A 29 -19.05 5.92 -11.73
N LEU A 30 -18.37 6.62 -10.82
CA LEU A 30 -17.67 5.97 -9.71
C LEU A 30 -18.74 5.23 -8.93
N ASP A 31 -18.90 3.93 -9.18
CA ASP A 31 -19.62 3.03 -8.28
C ASP A 31 -19.03 3.26 -6.88
N PRO A 32 -19.82 3.72 -5.88
CA PRO A 32 -19.33 3.80 -4.50
C PRO A 32 -19.27 2.41 -3.82
N ALA A 33 -19.20 1.33 -4.61
CA ALA A 33 -19.16 -0.04 -4.13
C ALA A 33 -17.97 -0.80 -4.74
N ALA A 34 -16.81 -0.17 -4.83
CA ALA A 34 -15.58 -0.95 -4.77
C ALA A 34 -15.52 -1.55 -3.35
N PRO A 35 -15.44 -2.88 -3.17
CA PRO A 35 -15.01 -3.41 -1.88
C PRO A 35 -13.65 -2.75 -1.62
N GLN A 36 -13.61 -1.90 -0.60
CA GLN A 36 -12.37 -1.33 -0.09
C GLN A 36 -11.36 -2.49 -0.05
N PRO A 37 -10.15 -2.35 -0.61
CA PRO A 37 -9.15 -3.36 -0.37
C PRO A 37 -9.00 -3.42 1.15
N GLU A 38 -9.51 -4.49 1.75
CA GLU A 38 -9.31 -4.78 3.16
C GLU A 38 -7.84 -4.51 3.42
N PRO A 39 -7.50 -3.65 4.40
CA PRO A 39 -6.12 -3.26 4.62
C PRO A 39 -5.35 -4.55 4.71
N ARG A 40 -4.51 -4.80 3.70
CA ARG A 40 -3.69 -6.00 3.61
C ARG A 40 -3.01 -6.07 4.96
N ILE A 41 -3.43 -7.05 5.77
CA ILE A 41 -2.81 -7.47 7.03
C ILE A 41 -1.45 -8.10 6.66
N ARG A 42 -0.63 -7.25 6.06
CA ARG A 42 0.66 -7.51 5.45
C ARG A 42 1.61 -6.43 5.93
N GLU A 43 1.12 -5.33 6.50
CA GLU A 43 1.90 -4.49 7.42
C GLU A 43 1.93 -5.08 8.84
N ALA A 44 1.08 -6.08 9.14
CA ALA A 44 1.24 -6.96 10.30
C ALA A 44 2.35 -8.01 10.08
N PHE A 45 3.35 -7.73 9.23
CA PHE A 45 4.63 -8.45 9.21
C PHE A 45 5.46 -8.10 10.46
N GLY A 46 4.87 -8.26 11.64
CA GLY A 46 5.60 -8.70 12.81
C GLY A 46 5.20 -10.15 12.98
N GLY A 47 6.05 -11.08 12.54
CA GLY A 47 5.88 -12.49 12.93
C GLY A 47 5.77 -12.61 14.46
N PRO A 48 5.46 -13.81 15.00
CA PRO A 48 5.38 -13.99 16.45
C PRO A 48 6.60 -13.32 17.10
N LYS A 49 6.35 -12.29 17.92
CA LYS A 49 7.43 -11.59 18.59
C LYS A 49 7.96 -12.58 19.61
N ASP A 50 9.16 -13.11 19.40
CA ASP A 50 9.86 -13.98 20.34
C ASP A 50 10.27 -13.21 21.59
N LEU A 51 9.29 -12.75 22.36
CA LEU A 51 9.42 -12.05 23.63
C LEU A 51 8.95 -13.00 24.72
N ALA A 52 9.74 -13.11 25.77
CA ALA A 52 9.42 -13.88 26.96
C ALA A 52 9.59 -13.01 28.20
N THR A 53 8.77 -13.30 29.20
CA THR A 53 8.89 -12.73 30.53
C THR A 53 9.86 -13.58 31.34
N TYR A 54 10.98 -12.99 31.74
CA TYR A 54 11.98 -13.62 32.59
C TYR A 54 11.83 -13.14 34.03
N THR A 55 12.02 -14.04 34.98
CA THR A 55 12.07 -13.72 36.41
C THR A 55 13.47 -14.04 36.92
N CYS A 56 14.19 -13.06 37.45
CA CYS A 56 15.51 -13.27 38.04
C CYS A 56 15.36 -13.72 39.49
N VAL A 57 16.37 -14.42 39.99
CA VAL A 57 16.53 -14.78 41.42
C VAL A 57 16.52 -13.58 42.36
N CYS A 58 16.83 -12.37 41.87
CA CYS A 58 16.69 -11.14 42.66
C CYS A 58 15.23 -10.67 42.83
N GLY A 59 14.27 -11.35 42.21
CA GLY A 59 12.85 -11.01 42.22
C GLY A 59 12.42 -10.04 41.11
N PHE A 60 13.34 -9.53 40.30
CA PHE A 60 13.01 -8.65 39.17
C PHE A 60 12.44 -9.44 37.99
N GLN A 61 11.38 -8.92 37.38
CA GLN A 61 10.73 -9.51 36.22
C GLN A 61 10.79 -8.53 35.03
N TRP A 62 11.18 -9.02 33.85
CA TRP A 62 11.27 -8.20 32.65
C TRP A 62 10.95 -8.98 31.39
N GLU A 63 10.57 -8.24 30.35
CA GLU A 63 10.32 -8.80 29.03
C GLU A 63 11.57 -8.59 28.16
N ALA A 64 12.07 -9.67 27.57
CA ALA A 64 13.21 -9.64 26.67
C ALA A 64 13.01 -10.64 25.53
N ARG A 65 13.83 -10.52 24.49
CA ARG A 65 13.81 -11.51 23.40
C ARG A 65 14.22 -12.88 23.91
N VAL A 66 13.58 -13.93 23.39
CA VAL A 66 13.99 -15.31 23.63
C VAL A 66 15.41 -15.48 23.09
N SER A 67 16.33 -15.82 23.98
CA SER A 67 17.75 -16.01 23.69
C SER A 67 18.27 -17.14 24.59
N THR A 68 19.40 -17.76 24.21
CA THR A 68 20.08 -18.79 25.00
C THR A 68 20.78 -18.21 26.23
N THR A 69 21.04 -16.91 26.22
CA THR A 69 21.65 -16.18 27.35
C THR A 69 20.94 -14.83 27.49
N VAL A 70 20.51 -14.51 28.70
CA VAL A 70 19.84 -13.26 29.06
C VAL A 70 20.36 -12.77 30.41
N ASP A 71 20.77 -11.51 30.47
CA ASP A 71 21.21 -10.87 31.71
C ASP A 71 20.08 -10.05 32.36
N CYS A 72 20.00 -10.10 33.68
CA CYS A 72 19.07 -9.28 34.44
C CYS A 72 19.50 -7.81 34.41
N PRO A 73 18.67 -6.87 33.93
CA PRO A 73 19.05 -5.45 33.87
C PRO A 73 19.13 -4.79 35.25
N HIS A 74 18.63 -5.45 36.30
CA HIS A 74 18.67 -4.93 37.67
C HIS A 74 19.95 -5.33 38.43
N CYS A 75 20.39 -6.58 38.33
CA CYS A 75 21.54 -7.09 39.11
C CYS A 75 22.70 -7.64 38.26
N GLY A 76 22.52 -7.75 36.93
CA GLY A 76 23.52 -8.30 36.02
C GLY A 76 23.69 -9.83 36.10
N ALA A 77 22.83 -10.54 36.85
CA ALA A 77 22.87 -12.00 36.88
C ALA A 77 22.41 -12.59 35.54
N GLY A 78 23.26 -13.43 34.93
CA GLY A 78 22.95 -14.16 33.70
C GLY A 78 22.05 -15.37 33.96
N GLN A 79 21.05 -15.56 33.12
CA GLN A 79 20.25 -16.78 33.01
C GLN A 79 20.58 -17.47 31.68
N ALA A 80 20.93 -18.75 31.78
CA ALA A 80 21.17 -19.64 30.64
C ALA A 80 20.42 -20.95 30.88
N TRP A 81 19.81 -21.48 29.83
CA TRP A 81 19.03 -22.73 29.81
C TRP A 81 19.64 -23.72 28.81
#